data_AF-A0A813GZU9-F1
#
_entry.id   AF-A0A813GZU9-F1
#
_cell.length_a   1.000
_cell.length_b   1.000
_cell.length_c   1.000
_cell.angle_alpha   90.00
_cell.angle_beta   90.00
_cell.angle_gamma   90.00
#
_symmetry.space_group_name_H-M   'P 1'
#
loop_
_entity.id
_entity.type
_entity.pdbx_description
1 polymer ?
#
loop_
_entity_poly.entity_id
_entity_poly.type
_entity_poly.pdbx_seq_one_letter_code
_entity_poly.pdbx_strand_id
1 'polypeptide(L)'
;MKAMIHGVCHAESYAIDLMWDSVARFALGDGEGGAAPPEAFFDEWVQIACEEARHFSAWAEHLKDRYAISYGDLPTHDMLWEVAAATKHSLRARLAVVHLIHEARGLDVAPAMRARCVRAQDMKAVEILDRNVVQEVGHVRAGVRWFIHLSRSLADADPQEEFLRLARTFVNPGSYVVKRPLNSELRLKAELPESWYLPLAEDEPQDQPSEEPDESVQGEEAFYYRTLRGRCMADYMAMNEAGSPEDPFGAVAAAPPLILRCKIVLLGDPASGKTSLAQVFQGGVQNFPKNYNMTIGIDFMVKRVGIPDTNVVVEMYIVDCGGFSICQDLLKPHWENANAVMMVYDASNPESFNNLEAWYRQLKQSRGESAISGVVIASKTDLADRPGAVSSQHGQQFSSEKGLEFFETCATKGIVDAPFHFLAEVFYQKYGDRKAELENLH
;
A
#
# COMPACT_ATOMS: atom_id res chain seq x y z
N MET A 1 -3.42 16.79 8.83
CA MET A 1 -2.02 17.03 8.45
C MET A 1 -1.21 15.74 8.44
N LYS A 2 -1.11 15.03 9.58
CA LYS A 2 -0.41 13.73 9.68
C LYS A 2 -0.71 12.70 8.58
N ALA A 3 -1.99 12.49 8.22
CA ALA A 3 -2.37 11.56 7.15
C ALA A 3 -1.94 12.01 5.75
N MET A 4 -1.88 13.33 5.51
CA MET A 4 -1.39 13.85 4.23
C MET A 4 0.12 13.63 4.10
N ILE A 5 0.90 14.00 5.13
CA ILE A 5 2.35 13.81 5.13
C ILE A 5 2.73 12.33 5.08
N HIS A 6 1.98 11.47 5.77
CA HIS A 6 2.14 10.01 5.65
C HIS A 6 1.86 9.52 4.23
N GLY A 7 0.82 10.04 3.56
CA GLY A 7 0.55 9.77 2.15
C GLY A 7 1.68 10.22 1.22
N VAL A 8 2.35 11.34 1.51
CA VAL A 8 3.54 11.77 0.77
C VAL A 8 4.71 10.81 1.02
N CYS A 9 4.98 10.43 2.27
CA CYS A 9 5.98 9.39 2.58
C CYS A 9 5.73 8.10 1.79
N HIS A 10 4.46 7.72 1.64
CA HIS A 10 4.09 6.55 0.87
C HIS A 10 4.40 6.70 -0.62
N ALA A 11 4.12 7.87 -1.20
CA ALA A 11 4.48 8.17 -2.58
C ALA A 11 6.01 8.11 -2.79
N GLU A 12 6.81 8.78 -1.97
CA GLU A 12 8.28 8.77 -2.11
C GLU A 12 8.83 7.34 -1.93
N SER A 13 8.30 6.58 -0.94
CA SER A 13 8.70 5.18 -0.73
C SER A 13 8.44 4.32 -1.95
N TYR A 14 7.34 4.55 -2.66
CA TYR A 14 7.01 3.81 -3.87
C TYR A 14 7.86 4.27 -5.04
N ALA A 15 8.19 5.55 -5.13
CA ALA A 15 9.10 6.08 -6.14
C ALA A 15 10.46 5.38 -6.05
N ILE A 16 11.02 5.18 -4.84
CA ILE A 16 12.24 4.38 -4.64
C ILE A 16 12.09 2.97 -5.26
N ASP A 17 11.02 2.26 -4.91
CA ASP A 17 10.78 0.90 -5.38
C ASP A 17 10.57 0.83 -6.91
N LEU A 18 9.87 1.81 -7.48
CA LEU A 18 9.60 1.90 -8.92
C LEU A 18 10.87 2.17 -9.72
N MET A 19 11.78 2.98 -9.18
CA MET A 19 13.05 3.27 -9.83
C MET A 19 13.94 2.03 -9.81
N TRP A 20 14.07 1.36 -8.66
CA TRP A 20 14.82 0.10 -8.56
C TRP A 20 14.20 -1.05 -9.35
N ASP A 21 12.87 -1.13 -9.40
CA ASP A 21 12.16 -2.06 -10.29
C ASP A 21 12.54 -1.79 -11.74
N SER A 22 12.55 -0.53 -12.16
CA SER A 22 12.95 -0.15 -13.52
C SER A 22 14.43 -0.35 -13.80
N VAL A 23 15.31 -0.37 -12.79
CA VAL A 23 16.72 -0.77 -13.00
C VAL A 23 16.81 -2.29 -13.16
N ALA A 24 16.31 -3.04 -12.19
CA ALA A 24 16.51 -4.48 -12.12
C ALA A 24 15.74 -5.24 -13.20
N ARG A 25 14.49 -4.86 -13.48
CA ARG A 25 13.60 -5.56 -14.42
C ARG A 25 14.08 -5.50 -15.85
N PHE A 26 14.83 -4.45 -16.14
CA PHE A 26 15.04 -3.94 -17.48
C PHE A 26 16.53 -3.89 -17.86
N ALA A 27 17.42 -4.15 -16.89
CA ALA A 27 18.86 -4.30 -17.05
C ALA A 27 19.31 -5.21 -18.20
N LEU A 28 18.53 -6.23 -18.55
CA LEU A 28 18.87 -7.21 -19.58
C LEU A 28 18.02 -7.08 -20.85
N GLY A 29 17.12 -6.10 -20.94
CA GLY A 29 16.25 -5.90 -22.10
C GLY A 29 14.81 -5.55 -21.73
N ASP A 30 14.32 -4.48 -22.34
CA ASP A 30 13.09 -3.80 -21.91
C ASP A 30 12.64 -2.64 -22.80
N GLY A 31 13.59 -1.99 -23.47
CA GLY A 31 13.43 -0.68 -24.10
C GLY A 31 12.81 -0.76 -25.48
N GLU A 32 12.18 -1.91 -25.75
CA GLU A 32 11.48 -2.38 -26.93
C GLU A 32 12.32 -2.40 -28.22
N GLY A 33 12.41 -3.58 -28.83
CA GLY A 33 13.51 -4.00 -29.72
C GLY A 33 14.33 -5.17 -29.13
N GLY A 34 14.08 -5.52 -27.87
CA GLY A 34 14.72 -6.63 -27.15
C GLY A 34 16.09 -6.28 -26.54
N ALA A 35 16.60 -5.08 -26.81
CA ALA A 35 17.81 -4.55 -26.19
C ALA A 35 17.49 -3.85 -24.87
N ALA A 36 18.47 -3.87 -23.96
CA ALA A 36 18.46 -3.02 -22.78
C ALA A 36 18.64 -1.55 -23.19
N PRO A 37 18.23 -0.58 -22.37
CA PRO A 37 18.47 0.82 -22.61
C PRO A 37 19.97 1.09 -22.42
N PRO A 38 20.46 2.25 -22.87
CA PRO A 38 21.84 2.66 -22.64
C PRO A 38 22.17 2.73 -21.13
N GLU A 39 23.43 2.50 -20.76
CA GLU A 39 23.91 2.58 -19.37
C GLU A 39 23.50 3.89 -18.66
N ALA A 40 23.53 5.00 -19.40
CA ALA A 40 23.11 6.32 -18.91
C ALA A 40 21.65 6.39 -18.42
N PHE A 41 20.77 5.49 -18.87
CA PHE A 41 19.42 5.36 -18.32
C PHE A 41 19.48 4.86 -16.88
N PHE A 42 20.26 3.81 -16.63
CA PHE A 42 20.38 3.21 -15.31
C PHE A 42 21.07 4.15 -14.32
N ASP A 43 22.12 4.86 -14.76
CA ASP A 43 22.79 5.87 -13.92
C ASP A 43 21.80 6.93 -13.41
N GLU A 44 20.94 7.42 -14.31
CA GLU A 44 19.95 8.43 -13.95
C GLU A 44 18.83 7.85 -13.08
N TRP A 45 18.39 6.60 -13.31
CA TRP A 45 17.39 5.96 -12.45
C TRP A 45 17.92 5.68 -11.04
N VAL A 46 19.18 5.29 -10.90
CA VAL A 46 19.84 5.14 -9.59
C VAL A 46 19.96 6.50 -8.91
N GLN A 47 20.28 7.56 -9.65
CA GLN A 47 20.31 8.92 -9.11
C GLN A 47 18.92 9.33 -8.58
N ILE A 48 17.86 9.16 -9.38
CA ILE A 48 16.48 9.48 -8.98
C ILE A 48 16.07 8.64 -7.76
N ALA A 49 16.34 7.34 -7.73
CA ALA A 49 16.06 6.49 -6.57
C ALA A 49 16.73 7.01 -5.28
N CYS A 50 17.94 7.56 -5.42
CA CYS A 50 18.68 8.16 -4.31
C CYS A 50 18.09 9.52 -3.88
N GLU A 51 17.54 10.30 -4.81
CA GLU A 51 16.81 11.55 -4.51
C GLU A 51 15.51 11.23 -3.76
N GLU A 52 14.73 10.26 -4.23
CA GLU A 52 13.52 9.77 -3.57
C GLU A 52 13.77 9.22 -2.17
N ALA A 53 14.86 8.48 -1.97
CA ALA A 53 15.24 7.98 -0.65
C ALA A 53 15.49 9.11 0.35
N ARG A 54 16.07 10.23 -0.10
CA ARG A 54 16.26 11.42 0.74
C ARG A 54 14.95 12.14 1.01
N HIS A 55 14.06 12.20 0.02
CA HIS A 55 12.72 12.77 0.17
C HIS A 55 11.92 12.00 1.21
N PHE A 56 11.84 10.68 1.06
CA PHE A 56 11.21 9.75 1.99
C PHE A 56 11.75 9.94 3.41
N SER A 57 13.08 9.93 3.57
CA SER A 57 13.72 10.04 4.88
C SER A 57 13.37 11.36 5.56
N ALA A 58 13.41 12.48 4.82
CA ALA A 58 13.06 13.79 5.35
C ALA A 58 11.59 13.86 5.81
N TRP A 59 10.67 13.29 5.02
CA TRP A 59 9.26 13.24 5.39
C TRP A 59 8.98 12.30 6.56
N ALA A 60 9.60 11.12 6.59
CA ALA A 60 9.43 10.13 7.65
C ALA A 60 9.98 10.64 9.00
N GLU A 61 11.14 11.30 8.99
CA GLU A 61 11.69 11.99 10.16
C GLU A 61 10.75 13.09 10.65
N HIS A 62 10.28 13.95 9.74
CA HIS A 62 9.33 15.01 10.10
C HIS A 62 8.02 14.47 10.66
N LEU A 63 7.51 13.38 10.08
CA LEU A 63 6.30 12.71 10.52
C LEU A 63 6.45 12.21 11.97
N LYS A 64 7.59 11.59 12.27
CA LYS A 64 7.93 11.11 13.61
C LYS A 64 8.11 12.26 14.59
N ASP A 65 8.92 13.26 14.25
CA ASP A 65 9.25 14.38 15.12
C ASP A 65 8.02 15.23 15.48
N ARG A 66 7.20 15.55 14.48
CA ARG A 66 6.09 16.50 14.63
C ARG A 66 4.81 15.83 15.10
N TYR A 67 4.54 14.62 14.64
CA TYR A 67 3.24 13.96 14.84
C TYR A 67 3.32 12.69 15.69
N ALA A 68 4.51 12.28 16.12
CA ALA A 68 4.75 11.06 16.91
C ALA A 68 4.14 9.80 16.27
N ILE A 69 4.09 9.76 14.94
CA ILE A 69 3.71 8.57 14.16
C ILE A 69 4.80 8.26 13.14
N SER A 70 4.94 6.99 12.80
CA SER A 70 5.89 6.50 11.82
C SER A 70 5.22 6.24 10.48
N TYR A 71 6.01 6.21 9.42
CA TYR A 71 5.56 5.64 8.16
C TYR A 71 5.11 4.17 8.39
N GLY A 72 3.99 3.79 7.79
CA GLY A 72 3.29 2.52 8.08
C GLY A 72 2.19 2.56 9.15
N ASP A 73 2.09 3.62 9.96
CA ASP A 73 1.06 3.69 11.03
C ASP A 73 -0.36 4.00 10.52
N LEU A 74 -0.49 4.53 9.31
CA LEU A 74 -1.77 4.90 8.68
C LEU A 74 -1.99 4.07 7.41
N PRO A 75 -3.25 3.81 7.03
CA PRO A 75 -3.58 3.04 5.82
C PRO A 75 -3.21 3.82 4.56
N THR A 76 -2.79 3.08 3.53
CA THR A 76 -2.44 3.59 2.21
C THR A 76 -3.08 2.73 1.11
N HIS A 77 -2.86 3.08 -0.16
CA HIS A 77 -3.41 2.38 -1.30
C HIS A 77 -2.28 1.80 -2.19
N ASP A 78 -2.56 0.70 -2.90
CA ASP A 78 -1.57 0.05 -3.76
C ASP A 78 -1.57 0.54 -5.21
N MET A 79 -2.16 1.70 -5.48
CA MET A 79 -2.39 2.24 -6.83
C MET A 79 -1.14 2.23 -7.72
N LEU A 80 0.01 2.63 -7.18
CA LEU A 80 1.28 2.65 -7.92
C LEU A 80 1.84 1.24 -8.19
N TRP A 81 1.56 0.24 -7.33
CA TRP A 81 1.91 -1.16 -7.59
C TRP A 81 1.05 -1.79 -8.67
N GLU A 82 -0.24 -1.44 -8.74
CA GLU A 82 -1.12 -1.88 -9.83
C GLU A 82 -0.58 -1.40 -11.19
N VAL A 83 -0.16 -0.13 -11.25
CA VAL A 83 0.49 0.46 -12.42
C VAL A 83 1.81 -0.23 -12.75
N ALA A 84 2.64 -0.49 -11.74
CA ALA A 84 3.89 -1.21 -11.92
C ALA A 84 3.66 -2.60 -12.52
N ALA A 85 2.70 -3.35 -11.95
CA ALA A 85 2.34 -4.69 -12.40
C ALA A 85 1.78 -4.68 -13.84
N ALA A 86 0.95 -3.69 -14.18
CA ALA A 86 0.36 -3.56 -15.50
C ALA A 86 1.41 -3.23 -16.59
N THR A 87 2.43 -2.43 -16.23
CA THR A 87 3.45 -1.93 -17.17
C THR A 87 4.76 -2.73 -17.14
N LYS A 88 4.84 -3.82 -16.36
CA LYS A 88 6.07 -4.63 -16.16
C LYS A 88 6.71 -5.20 -17.43
N HIS A 89 6.00 -5.17 -18.56
CA HIS A 89 6.46 -5.76 -19.82
C HIS A 89 7.03 -4.72 -20.80
N SER A 90 6.96 -3.44 -20.49
CA SER A 90 7.31 -2.36 -21.40
C SER A 90 7.88 -1.17 -20.64
N LEU A 91 9.16 -0.85 -20.87
CA LEU A 91 9.74 0.35 -20.28
C LEU A 91 9.02 1.61 -20.78
N ARG A 92 8.62 1.68 -22.06
CA ARG A 92 7.88 2.83 -22.60
C ARG A 92 6.53 3.02 -21.89
N ALA A 93 5.79 1.94 -21.65
CA ALA A 93 4.55 2.01 -20.88
C ALA A 93 4.82 2.43 -19.42
N ARG A 94 5.90 1.92 -18.80
CA ARG A 94 6.30 2.30 -17.44
C ARG A 94 6.60 3.80 -17.35
N LEU A 95 7.39 4.34 -18.28
CA LEU A 95 7.71 5.76 -18.35
C LEU A 95 6.44 6.61 -18.56
N ALA A 96 5.58 6.22 -19.51
CA ALA A 96 4.35 6.95 -19.80
C ALA A 96 3.43 7.07 -18.57
N VAL A 97 3.16 5.96 -17.89
CA VAL A 97 2.18 5.97 -16.79
C VAL A 97 2.81 6.46 -15.49
N VAL A 98 3.98 5.96 -15.11
CA VAL A 98 4.60 6.36 -13.83
C VAL A 98 5.15 7.77 -13.90
N HIS A 99 6.01 8.08 -14.86
CA HIS A 99 6.78 9.34 -14.82
C HIS A 99 6.00 10.50 -15.47
N LEU A 100 5.31 10.26 -16.58
CA LEU A 100 4.61 11.35 -17.29
C LEU A 100 3.21 11.61 -16.73
N ILE A 101 2.62 10.70 -15.96
CA ILE A 101 1.31 10.87 -15.32
C ILE A 101 1.41 10.95 -13.80
N HIS A 102 1.94 9.91 -13.12
CA HIS A 102 1.94 9.87 -11.65
C HIS A 102 2.96 10.81 -11.02
N GLU A 103 4.20 10.85 -11.51
CA GLU A 103 5.20 11.79 -11.00
C GLU A 103 4.79 13.24 -11.29
N ALA A 104 4.30 13.48 -12.51
CA ALA A 104 3.79 14.79 -12.91
C ALA A 104 2.58 15.23 -12.06
N ARG A 105 1.87 14.31 -11.40
CA ARG A 105 0.80 14.64 -10.44
C ARG A 105 1.35 15.33 -9.19
N GLY A 106 2.57 14.99 -8.77
CA GLY A 106 3.27 15.67 -7.66
C GLY A 106 3.37 17.18 -7.88
N LEU A 107 3.68 17.59 -9.11
CA LEU A 107 3.78 19.00 -9.52
C LEU A 107 2.43 19.73 -9.43
N ASP A 108 1.32 19.03 -9.67
CA ASP A 108 -0.02 19.60 -9.62
C ASP A 108 -0.53 19.82 -8.19
N VAL A 109 -0.20 18.88 -7.29
CA VAL A 109 -0.70 18.90 -5.91
C VAL A 109 0.18 19.71 -4.96
N ALA A 110 1.46 19.93 -5.31
CA ALA A 110 2.42 20.65 -4.49
C ALA A 110 1.93 22.04 -4.01
N PRO A 111 1.28 22.89 -4.83
CA PRO A 111 0.87 24.24 -4.37
C PRO A 111 -0.22 24.18 -3.29
N ALA A 112 -1.26 23.36 -3.51
CA ALA A 112 -2.33 23.16 -2.55
C ALA A 112 -1.82 22.52 -1.25
N MET A 113 -0.89 21.57 -1.37
CA MET A 113 -0.24 20.93 -0.24
C MET A 113 0.59 21.92 0.58
N ARG A 114 1.39 22.75 -0.09
CA ARG A 114 2.18 23.83 0.52
C ARG A 114 1.29 24.82 1.28
N ALA A 115 0.22 25.31 0.65
CA ALA A 115 -0.72 26.23 1.28
C ALA A 115 -1.35 25.62 2.54
N ARG A 116 -1.63 24.32 2.52
CA ARG A 116 -2.13 23.60 3.70
C ARG A 116 -1.10 23.50 4.82
N CYS A 117 0.18 23.27 4.49
CA CYS A 117 1.28 23.26 5.46
C CYS A 117 1.46 24.62 6.13
N VAL A 118 1.42 25.72 5.35
CA VAL A 118 1.48 27.10 5.86
C VAL A 118 0.31 27.37 6.82
N ARG A 119 -0.93 27.02 6.46
CA ARG A 119 -2.10 27.19 7.33
C ARG A 119 -2.00 26.39 8.63
N ALA A 120 -1.36 25.23 8.60
CA ALA A 120 -1.11 24.42 9.79
C ALA A 120 0.12 24.88 10.60
N GLN A 121 0.79 25.95 10.18
CA GLN A 121 2.03 26.46 10.75
C GLN A 121 3.14 25.40 10.82
N ASP A 122 3.16 24.47 9.86
CA ASP A 122 4.16 23.42 9.75
C ASP A 122 5.25 23.82 8.76
N MET A 123 6.11 24.75 9.18
CA MET A 123 7.12 25.35 8.29
C MET A 123 8.23 24.37 7.89
N LYS A 124 8.51 23.34 8.71
CA LYS A 124 9.45 22.26 8.35
C LYS A 124 8.90 21.43 7.18
N ALA A 125 7.60 21.14 7.17
CA ALA A 125 6.94 20.51 6.02
C ALA A 125 6.98 21.39 4.76
N VAL A 126 6.84 22.71 4.89
CA VAL A 126 6.97 23.64 3.75
C VAL A 126 8.38 23.60 3.17
N GLU A 127 9.42 23.62 4.02
CA GLU A 127 10.80 23.56 3.57
C GLU A 127 11.13 22.25 2.85
N ILE A 128 10.66 21.10 3.38
CA ILE A 128 10.84 19.80 2.74
C ILE A 128 10.17 19.79 1.36
N LEU A 129 8.92 20.26 1.28
CA LEU A 129 8.18 20.30 0.02
C LEU A 129 8.81 21.23 -1.02
N ASP A 130 9.20 22.44 -0.61
CA ASP A 130 9.81 23.45 -1.48
C ASP A 130 11.15 22.96 -2.05
N ARG A 131 11.88 22.11 -1.31
CA ARG A 131 13.09 21.44 -1.80
C ARG A 131 12.76 20.29 -2.75
N ASN A 132 11.88 19.38 -2.36
CA ASN A 132 11.59 18.18 -3.14
C ASN A 132 11.01 18.53 -4.52
N VAL A 133 10.09 19.50 -4.61
CA VAL A 133 9.44 19.87 -5.89
C VAL A 133 10.43 20.33 -6.97
N VAL A 134 11.60 20.83 -6.58
CA VAL A 134 12.66 21.20 -7.54
C VAL A 134 13.24 19.96 -8.20
N GLN A 135 13.42 18.88 -7.42
CA GLN A 135 13.91 17.58 -7.87
C GLN A 135 12.84 16.85 -8.68
N GLU A 136 11.57 16.93 -8.28
CA GLU A 136 10.42 16.37 -9.02
C GLU A 136 10.35 16.85 -10.48
N VAL A 137 10.63 18.14 -10.73
CA VAL A 137 10.69 18.66 -12.12
C VAL A 137 11.79 17.96 -12.92
N GLY A 138 12.91 17.63 -12.28
CA GLY A 138 14.00 16.85 -12.85
C GLY A 138 13.59 15.40 -13.16
N HIS A 139 12.88 14.74 -12.25
CA HIS A 139 12.41 13.36 -12.41
C HIS A 139 11.45 13.24 -13.59
N VAL A 140 10.46 14.14 -13.69
CA VAL A 140 9.52 14.18 -14.82
C VAL A 140 10.25 14.45 -16.13
N ARG A 141 11.24 15.37 -16.13
CA ARG A 141 12.05 15.68 -17.33
C ARG A 141 12.87 14.47 -17.80
N ALA A 142 13.48 13.73 -16.88
CA ALA A 142 14.18 12.49 -17.21
C ALA A 142 13.22 11.49 -17.86
N GLY A 143 12.03 11.32 -17.29
CA GLY A 143 10.95 10.51 -17.86
C GLY A 143 10.61 10.90 -19.31
N VAL A 144 10.39 12.20 -19.56
CA VAL A 144 10.09 12.72 -20.91
C VAL A 144 11.23 12.40 -21.89
N ARG A 145 12.47 12.67 -21.49
CA ARG A 145 13.65 12.46 -22.34
C ARG A 145 13.80 11.01 -22.77
N TRP A 146 13.73 10.07 -21.83
CA TRP A 146 13.87 8.64 -22.14
C TRP A 146 12.66 8.10 -22.89
N PHE A 147 11.46 8.58 -22.59
CA PHE A 147 10.27 8.21 -23.33
C PHE A 147 10.38 8.61 -24.81
N ILE A 148 10.85 9.83 -25.09
CA ILE A 148 11.12 10.30 -26.46
C ILE A 148 12.21 9.47 -27.13
N HIS A 149 13.30 9.20 -26.42
CA HIS A 149 14.42 8.40 -26.93
C HIS A 149 13.95 7.02 -27.41
N LEU A 150 13.22 6.30 -26.55
CA LEU A 150 12.72 4.95 -26.84
C LEU A 150 11.60 4.95 -27.89
N SER A 151 10.74 5.98 -27.92
CA SER A 151 9.67 6.05 -28.92
C SER A 151 10.23 6.25 -30.33
N ARG A 152 11.30 7.03 -30.47
CA ARG A 152 11.96 7.26 -31.75
C ARG A 152 12.75 6.06 -32.26
N SER A 153 13.29 5.22 -31.37
CA SER A 153 14.13 4.07 -31.76
C SER A 153 13.35 2.90 -32.38
N LEU A 154 12.03 2.85 -32.24
CA LEU A 154 11.23 1.65 -32.55
C LEU A 154 10.37 1.72 -33.79
N ALA A 155 9.90 2.90 -34.18
CA ALA A 155 8.87 2.99 -35.21
C ALA A 155 8.80 4.34 -35.94
N ASP A 156 9.75 5.26 -35.71
CA ASP A 156 9.62 6.66 -36.16
C ASP A 156 8.29 7.31 -35.73
N ALA A 157 7.68 6.77 -34.67
CA ALA A 157 6.39 7.17 -34.17
C ALA A 157 6.52 8.51 -33.44
N ASP A 158 5.53 9.38 -33.63
CA ASP A 158 5.46 10.62 -32.89
C ASP A 158 5.35 10.31 -31.38
N PRO A 159 6.29 10.79 -30.54
CA PRO A 159 6.26 10.48 -29.11
C PRO A 159 4.98 10.92 -28.42
N GLN A 160 4.37 12.04 -28.83
CA GLN A 160 3.14 12.50 -28.21
C GLN A 160 1.97 11.57 -28.50
N GLU A 161 1.81 11.15 -29.76
CA GLU A 161 0.80 10.16 -30.14
C GLU A 161 0.98 8.83 -29.40
N GLU A 162 2.22 8.37 -29.28
CA GLU A 162 2.54 7.13 -28.58
C GLU A 162 2.27 7.22 -27.07
N PHE A 163 2.61 8.37 -26.46
CA PHE A 163 2.27 8.64 -25.07
C PHE A 163 0.75 8.56 -24.86
N LEU A 164 -0.04 9.24 -25.69
CA LEU A 164 -1.50 9.22 -25.60
C LEU A 164 -2.06 7.81 -25.79
N ARG A 165 -1.48 7.02 -26.70
CA ARG A 165 -1.89 5.63 -26.93
C ARG A 165 -1.61 4.76 -25.70
N LEU A 166 -0.40 4.82 -25.16
CA LEU A 166 0.01 4.05 -23.98
C LEU A 166 -0.79 4.48 -22.75
N ALA A 167 -0.93 5.79 -22.53
CA ALA A 167 -1.76 6.34 -21.48
C ALA A 167 -3.17 5.75 -21.57
N ARG A 168 -3.88 5.88 -22.71
CA ARG A 168 -5.24 5.32 -22.87
C ARG A 168 -5.32 3.79 -22.74
N THR A 169 -4.23 3.07 -23.02
CA THR A 169 -4.19 1.61 -22.91
C THR A 169 -4.13 1.15 -21.46
N PHE A 170 -3.32 1.82 -20.65
CA PHE A 170 -3.08 1.43 -19.26
C PHE A 170 -3.92 2.25 -18.27
N VAL A 171 -4.48 3.38 -18.71
CA VAL A 171 -5.48 4.18 -18.01
C VAL A 171 -6.87 3.61 -18.34
N ASN A 172 -7.35 2.69 -17.51
CA ASN A 172 -8.74 2.24 -17.57
C ASN A 172 -9.72 3.42 -17.34
N PRO A 173 -10.89 3.45 -18.02
CA PRO A 173 -11.93 4.41 -17.71
C PRO A 173 -12.43 4.19 -16.27
N GLY A 174 -12.06 5.10 -15.37
CA GLY A 174 -12.46 5.12 -13.96
C GLY A 174 -11.33 5.17 -12.93
N SER A 175 -10.12 4.69 -13.25
CA SER A 175 -9.03 4.56 -12.26
C SER A 175 -7.89 5.57 -12.41
N TYR A 176 -7.53 6.01 -13.62
CA TYR A 176 -6.26 6.73 -13.83
C TYR A 176 -6.40 8.04 -14.62
N VAL A 177 -7.43 8.83 -14.28
CA VAL A 177 -7.73 10.06 -15.01
C VAL A 177 -6.79 11.19 -14.59
N VAL A 178 -6.29 11.97 -15.57
CA VAL A 178 -5.50 13.18 -15.32
C VAL A 178 -6.44 14.24 -14.75
N LYS A 179 -6.54 14.27 -13.42
CA LYS A 179 -7.47 15.15 -12.70
C LYS A 179 -6.91 16.56 -12.57
N ARG A 180 -7.77 17.56 -12.72
CA ARG A 180 -7.46 18.94 -12.33
C ARG A 180 -7.26 19.03 -10.81
N PRO A 181 -6.52 20.05 -10.30
CA PRO A 181 -5.79 21.07 -11.04
C PRO A 181 -4.58 20.49 -11.79
N LEU A 182 -4.09 21.21 -12.80
CA LEU A 182 -2.89 20.87 -13.57
C LEU A 182 -1.91 22.05 -13.53
N ASN A 183 -0.65 21.78 -13.20
CA ASN A 183 0.39 22.79 -13.10
C ASN A 183 1.17 22.91 -14.40
N SER A 184 0.60 23.66 -15.36
CA SER A 184 1.22 23.84 -16.68
C SER A 184 2.60 24.48 -16.61
N GLU A 185 2.89 25.34 -15.63
CA GLU A 185 4.20 25.97 -15.50
C GLU A 185 5.29 24.95 -15.12
N LEU A 186 5.05 24.13 -14.09
CA LEU A 186 6.03 23.13 -13.65
C LEU A 186 6.16 21.98 -14.66
N ARG A 187 5.05 21.53 -15.26
CA ARG A 187 5.08 20.51 -16.32
C ARG A 187 5.84 20.99 -17.55
N LEU A 188 5.66 22.26 -17.96
CA LEU A 188 6.44 22.85 -19.05
C LEU A 188 7.94 22.95 -18.69
N LYS A 189 8.30 23.27 -17.44
CA LYS A 189 9.70 23.22 -16.99
C LYS A 189 10.27 21.80 -17.02
N ALA A 190 9.43 20.78 -16.85
CA ALA A 190 9.80 19.38 -17.03
C ALA A 190 9.78 18.92 -18.50
N GLU A 191 9.64 19.85 -19.45
CA GLU A 191 9.55 19.56 -20.89
C GLU A 191 8.31 18.73 -21.30
N LEU A 192 7.26 18.73 -20.46
CA LEU A 192 5.97 18.09 -20.73
C LEU A 192 4.92 19.16 -21.09
N PRO A 193 4.69 19.47 -22.38
CA PRO A 193 3.76 20.51 -22.78
C PRO A 193 2.29 20.07 -22.65
N GLU A 194 1.39 21.05 -22.56
CA GLU A 194 -0.04 20.85 -22.42
C GLU A 194 -0.67 19.90 -23.45
N SER A 195 -0.15 19.89 -24.68
CA SER A 195 -0.65 19.04 -25.74
C SER A 195 -0.54 17.53 -25.42
N TRP A 196 0.35 17.13 -24.53
CA TRP A 196 0.53 15.73 -24.14
C TRP A 196 -0.56 15.25 -23.19
N TYR A 197 -0.92 16.06 -22.18
CA TYR A 197 -1.77 15.59 -21.08
C TYR A 197 -3.18 16.19 -21.06
N LEU A 198 -3.41 17.37 -21.66
CA LEU A 198 -4.77 17.92 -21.75
C LEU A 198 -5.76 17.00 -22.46
N PRO A 199 -5.40 16.23 -23.52
CA PRO A 199 -6.32 15.27 -24.14
C PRO A 199 -6.71 14.09 -23.24
N LEU A 200 -6.08 13.94 -22.07
CA LEU A 200 -6.36 12.92 -21.06
C LEU A 200 -7.10 13.50 -19.84
N ALA A 201 -7.27 14.82 -19.77
CA ALA A 201 -7.84 15.49 -18.61
C ALA A 201 -9.38 15.45 -18.62
N GLU A 202 -9.98 15.26 -17.45
CA GLU A 202 -11.43 15.39 -17.25
C GLU A 202 -11.88 16.86 -17.27
N ASP A 203 -13.12 17.10 -17.73
CA ASP A 203 -13.81 18.39 -17.62
C ASP A 203 -14.18 18.69 -16.15
N GLU A 204 -14.22 19.97 -15.75
CA GLU A 204 -14.63 20.36 -14.39
C GLU A 204 -16.10 19.96 -14.10
N PRO A 205 -16.40 19.38 -12.92
CA PRO A 205 -17.78 19.27 -12.47
C PRO A 205 -18.35 20.68 -12.22
N GLN A 206 -19.43 21.05 -12.90
CA GLN A 206 -20.06 22.38 -12.81
C GLN A 206 -20.76 22.70 -11.47
N ASP A 207 -20.71 21.82 -10.46
CA ASP A 207 -21.56 21.88 -9.25
C ASP A 207 -20.79 21.90 -7.92
N GLN A 208 -19.65 22.58 -7.83
CA GLN A 208 -19.07 22.97 -6.54
C GLN A 208 -19.09 24.50 -6.39
N PRO A 209 -19.60 25.07 -5.29
CA PRO A 209 -19.49 26.50 -5.05
C PRO A 209 -17.99 26.83 -4.97
N SER A 210 -17.55 27.71 -5.86
CA SER A 210 -16.21 28.29 -5.82
C SER A 210 -15.99 28.89 -4.43
N GLU A 211 -15.13 28.28 -3.62
CA GLU A 211 -14.48 29.03 -2.55
C GLU A 211 -13.70 30.13 -3.26
N GLU A 212 -14.16 31.37 -3.14
CA GLU A 212 -13.43 32.52 -3.68
C GLU A 212 -11.99 32.47 -3.13
N PRO A 213 -10.97 32.52 -4.00
CA PRO A 213 -9.59 32.49 -3.56
C PRO A 213 -9.33 33.73 -2.72
N ASP A 214 -8.87 33.54 -1.50
CA ASP A 214 -8.37 34.59 -0.63
C ASP A 214 -7.27 35.38 -1.38
N GLU A 215 -7.56 36.65 -1.70
CA GLU A 215 -6.66 37.54 -2.47
C GLU A 215 -5.28 37.70 -1.80
N SER A 216 -5.14 37.36 -0.51
CA SER A 216 -3.86 37.34 0.19
C SER A 216 -2.92 36.20 -0.25
N VAL A 217 -3.45 35.11 -0.83
CA VAL A 217 -2.68 33.91 -1.23
C VAL A 217 -2.09 34.02 -2.63
N GLN A 218 -2.73 34.78 -3.54
CA GLN A 218 -2.24 34.97 -4.92
C GLN A 218 -0.88 35.69 -4.99
N GLY A 219 -0.61 36.58 -4.05
CA GLY A 219 0.67 37.27 -3.93
C GLY A 219 1.82 36.34 -3.52
N GLU A 220 1.55 35.34 -2.68
CA GLU A 220 2.55 34.37 -2.19
C GLU A 220 2.81 33.25 -3.19
N GLU A 221 1.80 32.77 -3.93
CA GLU A 221 2.00 31.80 -5.03
C GLU A 221 2.85 32.39 -6.15
N ALA A 222 2.57 33.62 -6.59
CA ALA A 222 3.38 34.29 -7.62
C ALA A 222 4.82 34.56 -7.13
N PHE A 223 5.02 34.81 -5.83
CA PHE A 223 6.34 34.96 -5.22
C PHE A 223 7.09 33.61 -5.13
N TYR A 224 6.39 32.52 -4.80
CA TYR A 224 6.93 31.17 -4.73
C TYR A 224 7.53 30.73 -6.07
N TYR A 225 6.77 30.86 -7.16
CA TYR A 225 7.27 30.53 -8.51
C TYR A 225 8.36 31.50 -9.01
N ARG A 226 8.34 32.76 -8.55
CA ARG A 226 9.40 33.73 -8.84
C ARG A 226 10.70 33.44 -8.06
N THR A 227 10.61 32.85 -6.87
CA THR A 227 11.78 32.46 -6.05
C THR A 227 12.47 31.21 -6.61
N LEU A 228 11.71 30.28 -7.18
CA LEU A 228 12.24 29.13 -7.94
C LEU A 228 13.00 29.53 -9.22
N ARG A 229 12.81 30.76 -9.75
CA ARG A 229 13.64 31.30 -10.85
C ARG A 229 15.05 31.71 -10.41
N GLY A 230 15.27 31.94 -9.11
CA GLY A 230 16.49 32.55 -8.59
C GLY A 230 17.58 31.58 -8.13
N ARG A 231 17.23 30.32 -7.84
CA ARG A 231 18.19 29.26 -7.49
C ARG A 231 18.31 28.31 -8.68
N CYS A 232 19.03 28.77 -9.69
CA CYS A 232 19.24 28.05 -10.93
C CYS A 232 20.25 26.90 -10.73
N MET A 233 20.05 25.83 -11.50
CA MET A 233 20.89 24.65 -11.76
C MET A 233 22.43 24.88 -11.73
N ALA A 234 22.90 26.12 -11.94
CA ALA A 234 24.30 26.51 -11.92
C ALA A 234 24.98 26.33 -10.54
N ASP A 235 24.28 26.58 -9.44
CA ASP A 235 24.84 26.38 -8.09
C ASP A 235 24.99 24.88 -7.76
N TYR A 236 24.15 24.02 -8.34
CA TYR A 236 24.18 22.58 -8.12
C TYR A 236 25.27 21.89 -8.97
N MET A 237 25.51 22.37 -10.20
CA MET A 237 26.66 21.91 -11.00
C MET A 237 28.01 22.29 -10.36
N ALA A 238 28.07 23.40 -9.62
CA ALA A 238 29.27 23.81 -8.89
C ALA A 238 29.56 22.98 -7.63
N MET A 239 28.54 22.32 -7.05
CA MET A 239 28.71 21.48 -5.85
C MET A 239 29.17 20.04 -6.14
N ASN A 240 29.02 19.55 -7.38
CA ASN A 240 29.48 18.22 -7.78
C ASN A 240 30.97 18.15 -8.17
N GLU A 241 31.71 19.26 -8.15
CA GLU A 241 33.17 19.27 -8.39
C GLU A 241 34.02 19.23 -7.10
N ALA A 242 33.40 19.32 -5.91
CA ALA A 242 34.10 19.21 -4.64
C ALA A 242 33.93 17.80 -4.05
N GLY A 243 34.79 16.87 -4.46
CA GLY A 243 34.83 15.53 -3.89
C GLY A 243 35.10 15.54 -2.38
N SER A 244 34.27 14.84 -1.62
CA SER A 244 34.58 14.38 -0.27
C SER A 244 34.69 12.84 -0.27
N PRO A 245 35.82 12.25 0.15
CA PRO A 245 36.01 10.81 0.16
C PRO A 245 35.56 10.24 1.51
N GLU A 246 34.26 10.12 1.75
CA GLU A 246 33.76 9.26 2.83
C GLU A 246 32.60 8.42 2.30
N ASP A 247 32.86 7.11 2.26
CA ASP A 247 31.95 6.05 1.87
C ASP A 247 30.70 6.05 2.77
N PRO A 248 29.51 6.43 2.26
CA PRO A 248 28.28 6.46 3.05
C PRO A 248 27.66 5.07 3.27
N PHE A 249 28.28 3.99 2.76
CA PHE A 249 27.80 2.61 2.92
C PHE A 249 28.49 1.85 4.06
N GLY A 250 29.32 2.52 4.86
CA GLY A 250 30.03 1.96 6.00
C GLY A 250 29.19 1.71 7.26
N ALA A 251 28.04 1.02 7.16
CA ALA A 251 27.45 0.23 8.23
C ALA A 251 26.27 -0.59 7.66
N VAL A 252 26.47 -1.90 7.47
CA VAL A 252 25.42 -2.84 7.08
C VAL A 252 24.34 -2.86 8.17
N ALA A 253 23.24 -2.15 7.94
CA ALA A 253 21.99 -2.35 8.67
C ALA A 253 21.46 -3.75 8.37
N ALA A 254 20.84 -4.38 9.38
CA ALA A 254 20.34 -5.75 9.32
C ALA A 254 19.51 -6.01 8.05
N ALA A 255 19.59 -7.24 7.52
CA ALA A 255 18.90 -7.68 6.31
C ALA A 255 17.43 -7.20 6.26
N PRO A 256 16.83 -6.96 5.08
CA PRO A 256 15.42 -6.59 4.99
C PRO A 256 14.52 -7.69 5.56
N PRO A 257 13.39 -7.32 6.21
CA PRO A 257 12.52 -8.31 6.84
C PRO A 257 11.87 -9.23 5.82
N LEU A 258 11.91 -10.54 6.09
CA LEU A 258 11.23 -11.54 5.27
C LEU A 258 9.73 -11.40 5.46
N ILE A 259 8.99 -11.07 4.40
CA ILE A 259 7.52 -10.94 4.46
C ILE A 259 6.86 -12.24 4.02
N LEU A 260 6.10 -12.86 4.94
CA LEU A 260 5.31 -14.05 4.68
C LEU A 260 3.83 -13.69 4.56
N ARG A 261 3.15 -14.12 3.49
CA ARG A 261 1.73 -13.81 3.26
C ARG A 261 0.85 -14.96 3.74
N CYS A 262 0.00 -14.70 4.73
CA CYS A 262 -0.90 -15.68 5.33
C CYS A 262 -2.36 -15.28 5.09
N LYS A 263 -3.12 -16.10 4.36
CA LYS A 263 -4.55 -15.90 4.18
C LYS A 263 -5.35 -16.60 5.28
N ILE A 264 -6.18 -15.85 6.00
CA ILE A 264 -7.01 -16.31 7.10
C ILE A 264 -8.48 -16.12 6.74
N VAL A 265 -9.30 -17.14 7.00
CA VAL A 265 -10.76 -17.05 6.79
C VAL A 265 -11.49 -17.12 8.12
N LEU A 266 -12.43 -16.19 8.35
CA LEU A 266 -13.30 -16.19 9.51
C LEU A 266 -14.59 -16.96 9.21
N LEU A 267 -14.89 -18.00 10.00
CA LEU A 267 -16.07 -18.85 9.86
C LEU A 267 -16.92 -18.83 11.13
N GLY A 268 -18.23 -18.92 10.97
CA GLY A 268 -19.18 -18.98 12.09
C GLY A 268 -20.48 -18.25 11.80
N ASP A 269 -21.43 -18.38 12.71
CA ASP A 269 -22.80 -17.89 12.54
C ASP A 269 -22.92 -16.36 12.44
N PRO A 270 -24.02 -15.82 11.88
CA PRO A 270 -24.30 -14.40 11.94
C PRO A 270 -24.27 -13.91 13.40
N ALA A 271 -23.83 -12.68 13.60
CA ALA A 271 -23.70 -12.06 14.93
C ALA A 271 -22.75 -12.77 15.92
N SER A 272 -21.95 -13.76 15.51
CA SER A 272 -20.93 -14.38 16.40
C SER A 272 -19.78 -13.43 16.77
N GLY A 273 -19.61 -12.34 16.02
CA GLY A 273 -18.62 -11.30 16.29
C GLY A 273 -17.37 -11.33 15.39
N LYS A 274 -17.39 -12.09 14.29
CA LYS A 274 -16.30 -12.14 13.28
C LYS A 274 -15.85 -10.75 12.81
N THR A 275 -16.78 -9.93 12.35
CA THR A 275 -16.51 -8.58 11.86
C THR A 275 -15.94 -7.67 12.95
N SER A 276 -16.48 -7.74 14.17
CA SER A 276 -15.97 -6.96 15.31
C SER A 276 -14.56 -7.43 15.73
N LEU A 277 -14.30 -8.73 15.69
CA LEU A 277 -12.97 -9.30 15.98
C LEU A 277 -11.94 -8.80 14.96
N ALA A 278 -12.26 -8.86 13.67
CA ALA A 278 -11.44 -8.34 12.58
C ALA A 278 -11.15 -6.84 12.76
N GLN A 279 -12.20 -6.01 12.85
CA GLN A 279 -12.06 -4.55 12.92
C GLN A 279 -11.26 -4.06 14.13
N VAL A 280 -11.46 -4.69 15.31
CA VAL A 280 -10.71 -4.35 16.52
C VAL A 280 -9.24 -4.77 16.41
N PHE A 281 -8.94 -5.91 15.77
CA PHE A 281 -7.56 -6.29 15.48
C PHE A 281 -6.86 -5.30 14.52
N GLN A 282 -7.61 -4.66 13.61
CA GLN A 282 -7.03 -3.68 12.69
C GLN A 282 -6.50 -2.43 13.38
N GLY A 283 -7.37 -1.81 14.17
CA GLY A 283 -7.20 -0.42 14.62
C GLY A 283 -7.59 -0.19 16.08
N GLY A 284 -7.71 -1.27 16.86
CA GLY A 284 -8.00 -1.23 18.29
C GLY A 284 -9.49 -1.05 18.61
N VAL A 285 -9.80 -0.96 19.91
CA VAL A 285 -11.17 -0.90 20.46
C VAL A 285 -12.00 0.26 19.88
N GLN A 286 -11.35 1.35 19.48
CA GLN A 286 -12.00 2.50 18.83
C GLN A 286 -12.68 2.17 17.51
N ASN A 287 -12.27 1.09 16.83
CA ASN A 287 -12.88 0.60 15.59
C ASN A 287 -14.02 -0.41 15.85
N PHE A 288 -14.42 -0.62 17.11
CA PHE A 288 -15.55 -1.47 17.42
C PHE A 288 -16.86 -0.88 16.86
N PRO A 289 -17.64 -1.63 16.06
CA PRO A 289 -18.83 -1.10 15.41
C PRO A 289 -19.92 -0.78 16.43
N LYS A 290 -20.35 0.49 16.48
CA LYS A 290 -21.40 0.96 17.39
C LYS A 290 -22.81 0.47 17.01
N ASN A 291 -23.02 0.16 15.73
CA ASN A 291 -24.28 -0.34 15.20
C ASN A 291 -24.05 -1.72 14.56
N TYR A 292 -24.96 -2.67 14.80
CA TYR A 292 -24.92 -3.96 14.14
C TYR A 292 -25.37 -3.81 12.68
N ASN A 293 -24.42 -3.95 11.76
CA ASN A 293 -24.68 -4.11 10.33
C ASN A 293 -24.31 -5.52 9.93
N MET A 294 -25.24 -6.24 9.31
CA MET A 294 -24.94 -7.57 8.77
C MET A 294 -23.97 -7.44 7.60
N THR A 295 -22.86 -8.18 7.62
CA THR A 295 -21.91 -8.24 6.51
C THR A 295 -22.59 -8.89 5.30
N ILE A 296 -22.81 -8.11 4.24
CA ILE A 296 -23.31 -8.58 2.96
C ILE A 296 -22.10 -8.97 2.11
N GLY A 297 -21.94 -10.26 1.84
CA GLY A 297 -20.83 -10.78 1.02
C GLY A 297 -19.56 -11.07 1.82
N ILE A 298 -18.42 -10.63 1.29
CA ILE A 298 -17.07 -10.86 1.84
C ILE A 298 -16.40 -9.51 2.05
N ASP A 299 -15.84 -9.30 3.23
CA ASP A 299 -14.98 -8.15 3.51
C ASP A 299 -13.52 -8.61 3.63
N PHE A 300 -12.59 -7.77 3.17
CA PHE A 300 -11.17 -8.09 3.14
C PHE A 300 -10.39 -7.07 3.96
N MET A 301 -9.54 -7.59 4.86
CA MET A 301 -8.65 -6.77 5.64
C MET A 301 -7.21 -7.30 5.53
N VAL A 302 -6.24 -6.40 5.67
CA VAL A 302 -4.82 -6.76 5.75
C VAL A 302 -4.21 -6.17 7.02
N LYS A 303 -3.48 -7.00 7.78
CA LYS A 303 -2.74 -6.58 8.97
C LYS A 303 -1.39 -7.30 9.04
N ARG A 304 -0.33 -6.55 9.32
CA ARG A 304 1.03 -7.10 9.50
C ARG A 304 1.29 -7.40 10.96
N VAL A 305 1.83 -8.59 11.24
CA VAL A 305 2.23 -9.07 12.56
C VAL A 305 3.71 -9.45 12.50
N GLY A 306 4.54 -8.80 13.30
CA GLY A 306 5.93 -9.16 13.44
C GLY A 306 6.08 -10.40 14.31
N ILE A 307 6.94 -11.34 13.93
CA ILE A 307 7.29 -12.48 14.78
C ILE A 307 8.39 -12.04 15.76
N PRO A 308 8.18 -12.15 17.08
CA PRO A 308 9.16 -11.76 18.08
C PRO A 308 10.53 -12.38 17.81
N ASP A 309 11.59 -11.62 18.10
CA ASP A 309 12.98 -12.08 18.02
C ASP A 309 13.44 -12.58 16.63
N THR A 310 12.68 -12.26 15.58
CA THR A 310 13.05 -12.56 14.19
C THR A 310 12.88 -11.33 13.30
N ASN A 311 13.53 -11.35 12.15
CA ASN A 311 13.35 -10.35 11.11
C ASN A 311 12.23 -10.74 10.12
N VAL A 312 11.19 -11.40 10.62
CA VAL A 312 10.09 -11.93 9.79
C VAL A 312 8.80 -11.20 10.12
N VAL A 313 8.10 -10.76 9.08
CA VAL A 313 6.79 -10.11 9.19
C VAL A 313 5.76 -10.97 8.48
N VAL A 314 4.72 -11.38 9.19
CA VAL A 314 3.58 -12.11 8.61
C VAL A 314 2.50 -11.10 8.24
N GLU A 315 2.26 -10.95 6.94
CA GLU A 315 1.18 -10.16 6.36
C GLU A 315 -0.09 -11.03 6.30
N MET A 316 -1.05 -10.74 7.17
CA MET A 316 -2.30 -11.49 7.29
C MET A 316 -3.40 -10.88 6.44
N TYR A 317 -3.93 -11.67 5.50
CA TYR A 317 -5.13 -11.35 4.73
C TYR A 317 -6.33 -12.00 5.41
N ILE A 318 -7.09 -11.23 6.18
CA ILE A 318 -8.25 -11.73 6.92
C ILE A 318 -9.49 -11.51 6.06
N VAL A 319 -10.18 -12.61 5.78
CA VAL A 319 -11.38 -12.65 4.96
C VAL A 319 -12.57 -12.84 5.91
N ASP A 320 -13.35 -11.77 6.13
CA ASP A 320 -14.57 -11.82 6.92
C ASP A 320 -15.72 -12.29 6.03
N CYS A 321 -16.21 -13.50 6.30
CA CYS A 321 -17.34 -14.07 5.57
C CYS A 321 -18.63 -13.73 6.30
N GLY A 322 -19.59 -13.09 5.61
CA GLY A 322 -20.93 -12.89 6.13
C GLY A 322 -21.53 -14.22 6.60
N GLY A 323 -21.96 -14.29 7.85
CA GLY A 323 -22.38 -15.54 8.49
C GLY A 323 -23.67 -16.17 7.94
N PHE A 324 -24.27 -15.58 6.90
CA PHE A 324 -25.52 -16.06 6.33
C PHE A 324 -25.27 -17.24 5.39
N SER A 325 -26.01 -18.33 5.58
CA SER A 325 -25.90 -19.60 4.83
C SER A 325 -26.09 -19.47 3.32
N ILE A 326 -26.62 -18.35 2.82
CA ILE A 326 -26.84 -18.05 1.39
C ILE A 326 -25.53 -17.73 0.64
N CYS A 327 -24.45 -17.36 1.32
CA CYS A 327 -23.17 -17.05 0.66
C CYS A 327 -22.27 -18.28 0.41
N GLN A 328 -22.69 -19.50 0.79
CA GLN A 328 -21.82 -20.69 0.75
C GLN A 328 -21.20 -20.97 -0.63
N ASP A 329 -21.92 -20.74 -1.73
CA ASP A 329 -21.38 -20.96 -3.09
C ASP A 329 -20.41 -19.86 -3.55
N LEU A 330 -20.58 -18.62 -3.07
CA LEU A 330 -19.68 -17.50 -3.34
C LEU A 330 -18.38 -17.56 -2.51
N LEU A 331 -18.41 -18.29 -1.39
CA LEU A 331 -17.31 -18.39 -0.42
C LEU A 331 -16.32 -19.52 -0.71
N LYS A 332 -16.73 -20.57 -1.43
CA LYS A 332 -15.91 -21.75 -1.76
C LYS A 332 -14.52 -21.41 -2.33
N PRO A 333 -14.36 -20.50 -3.31
CA PRO A 333 -13.04 -20.16 -3.86
C PRO A 333 -12.08 -19.54 -2.83
N HIS A 334 -12.62 -18.90 -1.79
CA HIS A 334 -11.82 -18.28 -0.74
C HIS A 334 -11.33 -19.29 0.30
N TRP A 335 -12.11 -20.35 0.55
CA TRP A 335 -11.81 -21.40 1.53
C TRP A 335 -10.73 -22.37 1.04
N GLU A 336 -10.73 -22.71 -0.25
CA GLU A 336 -9.75 -23.62 -0.86
C GLU A 336 -8.31 -23.12 -0.67
N ASN A 337 -8.11 -21.81 -0.86
CA ASN A 337 -6.80 -21.15 -0.83
C ASN A 337 -6.41 -20.54 0.52
N ALA A 338 -7.15 -20.83 1.60
CA ALA A 338 -6.86 -20.27 2.93
C ALA A 338 -5.65 -20.96 3.58
N ASN A 339 -4.68 -20.23 4.11
CA ASN A 339 -3.57 -20.82 4.86
C ASN A 339 -3.99 -21.25 6.26
N ALA A 340 -4.86 -20.46 6.89
CA ALA A 340 -5.42 -20.74 8.21
C ALA A 340 -6.91 -20.39 8.30
N VAL A 341 -7.60 -20.93 9.31
CA VAL A 341 -9.02 -20.69 9.57
C VAL A 341 -9.25 -20.28 11.03
N MET A 342 -10.16 -19.32 11.24
CA MET A 342 -10.62 -18.95 12.58
C MET A 342 -12.12 -19.23 12.68
N MET A 343 -12.50 -20.13 13.58
CA MET A 343 -13.88 -20.49 13.83
C MET A 343 -14.41 -19.71 15.03
N VAL A 344 -15.35 -18.80 14.81
CA VAL A 344 -15.81 -17.84 15.82
C VAL A 344 -17.26 -18.13 16.21
N TYR A 345 -17.50 -18.37 17.50
CA TYR A 345 -18.83 -18.49 18.09
C TYR A 345 -19.03 -17.46 19.22
N ASP A 346 -20.28 -17.15 19.53
CA ASP A 346 -20.63 -16.26 20.64
C ASP A 346 -20.73 -17.08 21.93
N ALA A 347 -19.90 -16.78 22.93
CA ALA A 347 -19.86 -17.49 24.20
C ALA A 347 -21.22 -17.46 24.94
N SER A 348 -22.03 -16.42 24.71
CA SER A 348 -23.36 -16.28 25.30
C SER A 348 -24.46 -17.04 24.55
N ASN A 349 -24.17 -17.57 23.35
CA ASN A 349 -25.15 -18.26 22.50
C ASN A 349 -24.73 -19.71 22.17
N PRO A 350 -25.29 -20.72 22.87
CA PRO A 350 -25.01 -22.14 22.62
C PRO A 350 -25.31 -22.63 21.22
N GLU A 351 -26.30 -22.04 20.55
CA GLU A 351 -26.64 -22.44 19.18
C GLU A 351 -25.50 -22.14 18.21
N SER A 352 -24.85 -20.98 18.40
CA SER A 352 -23.69 -20.58 17.58
C SER A 352 -22.49 -21.53 17.76
N PHE A 353 -22.35 -22.13 18.95
CA PHE A 353 -21.33 -23.15 19.21
C PHE A 353 -21.69 -24.49 18.56
N ASN A 354 -22.94 -24.94 18.71
CA ASN A 354 -23.40 -26.20 18.12
C ASN A 354 -23.29 -26.19 16.59
N ASN A 355 -23.48 -25.03 15.95
CA ASN A 355 -23.37 -24.87 14.51
C ASN A 355 -21.92 -24.91 14.00
N LEU A 356 -20.90 -24.76 14.87
CA LEU A 356 -19.48 -24.88 14.46
C LEU A 356 -19.15 -26.24 13.86
N GLU A 357 -19.77 -27.32 14.33
CA GLU A 357 -19.57 -28.65 13.75
C GLU A 357 -19.99 -28.69 12.27
N ALA A 358 -21.07 -27.99 11.92
CA ALA A 358 -21.52 -27.88 10.53
C ALA A 358 -20.52 -27.07 9.68
N TRP A 359 -20.03 -25.95 10.20
CA TRP A 359 -19.00 -25.13 9.55
C TRP A 359 -17.69 -25.90 9.33
N TYR A 360 -17.24 -26.69 10.31
CA TYR A 360 -16.04 -27.51 10.19
C TYR A 360 -16.18 -28.60 9.13
N ARG A 361 -17.36 -29.25 9.05
CA ARG A 361 -17.63 -30.26 8.02
C ARG A 361 -17.62 -29.66 6.62
N GLN A 362 -18.21 -28.48 6.43
CA GLN A 362 -18.18 -27.77 5.15
C GLN A 362 -16.76 -27.38 4.75
N LEU A 363 -15.97 -26.88 5.70
CA LEU A 363 -14.56 -26.57 5.47
C LEU A 363 -13.78 -27.80 5.01
N LYS A 364 -13.91 -28.94 5.70
CA LYS A 364 -13.27 -30.20 5.29
C LYS A 364 -13.71 -30.66 3.90
N GLN A 365 -14.99 -30.54 3.56
CA GLN A 365 -15.50 -30.89 2.24
C GLN A 365 -14.87 -30.02 1.13
N SER A 366 -14.64 -28.74 1.40
CA SER A 366 -14.03 -27.82 0.41
C SER A 366 -12.52 -28.01 0.24
N ARG A 367 -11.79 -28.42 1.28
CA ARG A 367 -10.31 -28.48 1.27
C ARG A 367 -9.71 -29.89 1.09
N GLY A 368 -10.54 -30.93 1.12
CA GLY A 368 -10.10 -32.32 1.07
C GLY A 368 -9.38 -32.77 2.35
N GLU A 369 -8.44 -33.73 2.24
CA GLU A 369 -7.68 -34.30 3.37
C GLU A 369 -6.51 -33.44 3.87
N SER A 370 -6.32 -32.23 3.34
CA SER A 370 -5.22 -31.35 3.74
C SER A 370 -5.32 -30.96 5.22
N ALA A 371 -4.19 -30.99 5.93
CA ALA A 371 -4.12 -30.61 7.34
C ALA A 371 -4.52 -29.13 7.54
N ILE A 372 -5.60 -28.91 8.30
CA ILE A 372 -6.15 -27.58 8.57
C ILE A 372 -5.39 -26.97 9.75
N SER A 373 -4.71 -25.84 9.54
CA SER A 373 -4.28 -24.98 10.65
C SER A 373 -5.38 -24.00 10.98
N GLY A 374 -5.70 -23.85 12.26
CA GLY A 374 -6.71 -22.89 12.66
C GLY A 374 -6.91 -22.81 14.16
N VAL A 375 -7.80 -21.91 14.55
CA VAL A 375 -8.17 -21.65 15.93
C VAL A 375 -9.69 -21.61 16.08
N VAL A 376 -10.17 -22.00 17.26
CA VAL A 376 -11.54 -21.83 17.70
C VAL A 376 -11.59 -20.67 18.69
N ILE A 377 -12.52 -19.76 18.49
CA ILE A 377 -12.61 -18.50 19.21
C ILE A 377 -13.98 -18.39 19.87
N ALA A 378 -13.96 -18.32 21.20
CA ALA A 378 -15.09 -17.84 21.98
C ALA A 378 -15.07 -16.30 21.96
N SER A 379 -16.07 -15.70 21.31
CA SER A 379 -16.24 -14.25 21.21
C SER A 379 -17.28 -13.77 22.24
N LYS A 380 -17.25 -12.47 22.55
CA LYS A 380 -18.13 -11.80 23.52
C LYS A 380 -18.08 -12.41 24.92
N THR A 381 -16.89 -12.76 25.39
CA THR A 381 -16.72 -13.34 26.73
C THR A 381 -17.13 -12.42 27.87
N ASP A 382 -17.29 -11.12 27.61
CA ASP A 382 -17.93 -10.16 28.52
C ASP A 382 -19.40 -10.48 28.83
N LEU A 383 -20.06 -11.32 28.02
CA LEU A 383 -21.44 -11.77 28.21
C LEU A 383 -21.54 -13.23 28.69
N ALA A 384 -20.41 -13.88 28.99
CA ALA A 384 -20.35 -15.29 29.37
C ALA A 384 -20.90 -15.59 30.78
N ASP A 385 -21.15 -14.57 31.60
CA ASP A 385 -21.75 -14.72 32.95
C ASP A 385 -23.27 -15.03 32.90
N ARG A 386 -23.88 -15.09 31.71
CA ARG A 386 -25.31 -15.34 31.54
C ARG A 386 -25.66 -16.83 31.72
N PRO A 387 -26.83 -17.14 32.30
CA PRO A 387 -27.31 -18.52 32.39
C PRO A 387 -27.44 -19.15 31.00
N GLY A 388 -26.78 -20.29 30.80
CA GLY A 388 -26.76 -21.00 29.53
C GLY A 388 -25.61 -20.62 28.58
N ALA A 389 -24.66 -19.77 28.98
CA ALA A 389 -23.44 -19.56 28.22
C ALA A 389 -22.60 -20.85 28.07
N VAL A 390 -21.84 -20.95 26.98
CA VAL A 390 -20.97 -22.09 26.71
C VAL A 390 -19.72 -21.97 27.56
N SER A 391 -19.44 -22.99 28.39
CA SER A 391 -18.22 -22.99 29.21
C SER A 391 -16.97 -23.17 28.36
N SER A 392 -15.86 -22.55 28.81
CA SER A 392 -14.56 -22.62 28.14
C SER A 392 -14.07 -24.05 27.94
N GLN A 393 -14.44 -24.98 28.83
CA GLN A 393 -14.11 -26.40 28.72
C GLN A 393 -14.69 -27.05 27.46
N HIS A 394 -15.92 -26.70 27.07
CA HIS A 394 -16.52 -27.23 25.84
C HIS A 394 -15.79 -26.73 24.60
N GLY A 395 -15.40 -25.46 24.58
CA GLY A 395 -14.60 -24.87 23.50
C GLY A 395 -13.22 -25.52 23.37
N GLN A 396 -12.53 -25.74 24.50
CA GLN A 396 -11.25 -26.44 24.54
C GLN A 396 -11.36 -27.89 24.06
N GLN A 397 -12.38 -28.62 24.51
CA GLN A 397 -12.60 -29.99 24.07
C GLN A 397 -12.85 -30.07 22.56
N PHE A 398 -13.73 -29.21 22.03
CA PHE A 398 -14.00 -29.16 20.59
C PHE A 398 -12.75 -28.83 19.77
N SER A 399 -11.96 -27.86 20.21
CA SER A 399 -10.71 -27.49 19.53
C SER A 399 -9.71 -28.65 19.50
N SER A 400 -9.52 -29.34 20.64
CA SER A 400 -8.59 -30.47 20.79
C SER A 400 -9.00 -31.66 19.92
N GLU A 401 -10.29 -31.99 19.86
CA GLU A 401 -10.83 -33.07 19.02
C GLU A 401 -10.58 -32.82 17.52
N LYS A 402 -10.51 -31.55 17.10
CA LYS A 402 -10.35 -31.16 15.69
C LYS A 402 -8.93 -30.77 15.32
N GLY A 403 -7.99 -30.78 16.28
CA GLY A 403 -6.60 -30.35 16.09
C GLY A 403 -6.44 -28.83 15.89
N LEU A 404 -7.31 -28.04 16.53
CA LEU A 404 -7.30 -26.58 16.50
C LEU A 404 -6.96 -26.05 17.91
N GLU A 405 -6.44 -24.82 17.99
CA GLU A 405 -6.17 -24.16 19.28
C GLU A 405 -7.37 -23.33 19.75
N PHE A 406 -7.62 -23.25 21.06
CA PHE A 406 -8.75 -22.50 21.62
C PHE A 406 -8.32 -21.15 22.21
N PHE A 407 -9.06 -20.09 21.87
CA PHE A 407 -8.88 -18.76 22.44
C PHE A 407 -10.20 -18.13 22.87
N GLU A 408 -10.11 -17.30 23.90
CA GLU A 408 -11.19 -16.45 24.35
C GLU A 408 -10.89 -15.00 23.97
N THR A 409 -11.88 -14.33 23.39
CA THR A 409 -11.73 -12.97 22.88
C THR A 409 -12.88 -12.08 23.32
N CYS A 410 -12.55 -10.80 23.50
CA CYS A 410 -13.50 -9.77 23.87
C CYS A 410 -13.17 -8.51 23.09
N ALA A 411 -13.83 -8.33 21.94
CA ALA A 411 -13.64 -7.19 21.06
C ALA A 411 -13.94 -5.85 21.76
N THR A 412 -14.92 -5.81 22.67
CA THR A 412 -15.25 -4.61 23.47
C THR A 412 -14.15 -4.21 24.45
N LYS A 413 -13.35 -5.16 24.92
CA LYS A 413 -12.20 -4.93 25.82
C LYS A 413 -10.86 -4.91 25.08
N GLY A 414 -10.84 -5.10 23.76
CA GLY A 414 -9.61 -5.14 22.95
C GLY A 414 -8.80 -6.42 23.07
N ILE A 415 -9.35 -7.48 23.68
CA ILE A 415 -8.67 -8.75 23.87
C ILE A 415 -8.90 -9.59 22.62
N VAL A 416 -8.15 -9.31 21.56
CA VAL A 416 -8.30 -9.98 20.25
C VAL A 416 -6.99 -10.45 19.64
N ASP A 417 -5.84 -9.94 20.10
CA ASP A 417 -4.55 -10.10 19.44
C ASP A 417 -3.97 -11.51 19.52
N ALA A 418 -4.14 -12.19 20.65
CA ALA A 418 -3.54 -13.49 20.95
C ALA A 418 -3.78 -14.57 19.86
N PRO A 419 -5.03 -14.84 19.40
CA PRO A 419 -5.26 -15.84 18.35
C PRO A 419 -4.58 -15.50 17.02
N PHE A 420 -4.45 -14.21 16.66
CA PHE A 420 -3.77 -13.81 15.43
C PHE A 420 -2.27 -14.00 15.53
N HIS A 421 -1.64 -13.61 16.65
CA HIS A 421 -0.21 -13.81 16.88
C HIS A 421 0.15 -15.30 16.88
N PHE A 422 -0.65 -16.14 17.53
CA PHE A 422 -0.48 -17.59 17.48
C PHE A 422 -0.51 -18.14 16.06
N LEU A 423 -1.48 -17.71 15.24
CA LEU A 423 -1.54 -18.12 13.83
C LEU A 423 -0.35 -17.63 13.02
N ALA A 424 0.20 -16.45 13.33
CA ALA A 424 1.42 -15.93 12.72
C ALA A 424 2.60 -16.86 12.98
N GLU A 425 2.80 -17.24 14.24
CA GLU A 425 3.88 -18.12 14.69
C GLU A 425 3.77 -19.52 14.07
N VAL A 426 2.57 -20.12 14.09
CA VAL A 426 2.32 -21.42 13.48
C VAL A 426 2.58 -21.38 11.98
N PHE A 427 2.18 -20.31 11.29
CA PHE A 427 2.44 -20.16 9.86
C PHE A 427 3.94 -20.00 9.56
N TYR A 428 4.65 -19.25 10.40
CA TYR A 428 6.10 -19.11 10.30
C TYR A 428 6.84 -20.44 10.49
N GLN A 429 6.46 -21.24 11.50
CA GLN A 429 7.05 -22.57 11.72
C GLN A 429 6.83 -23.49 10.52
N LYS A 430 5.61 -23.55 9.99
CA LYS A 430 5.30 -24.34 8.78
C LYS A 430 6.11 -23.91 7.56
N TYR A 431 6.36 -22.62 7.42
CA TYR A 431 7.23 -22.11 6.37
C TYR A 431 8.67 -22.59 6.56
N GLY A 432 9.18 -22.58 7.79
CA GLY A 432 10.50 -23.12 8.14
C GLY A 432 10.63 -24.60 7.81
N ASP A 433 9.67 -25.42 8.22
CA ASP A 433 9.63 -26.86 7.94
C ASP A 433 9.63 -27.12 6.43
N ARG A 434 8.77 -26.40 5.69
CA ARG A 434 8.67 -26.56 4.23
C ARG A 434 9.93 -26.12 3.50
N LYS A 435 10.59 -25.07 3.99
CA LYS A 435 11.88 -24.62 3.47
C LYS A 435 12.94 -25.70 3.68
N ALA A 436 13.02 -26.29 4.87
CA ALA A 436 13.95 -27.37 5.18
C ALA A 436 13.68 -28.64 4.34
N GLU A 437 12.42 -29.00 4.09
CA GLU A 437 12.06 -30.10 3.18
C GLU A 437 12.58 -29.87 1.75
N LEU A 438 12.43 -28.64 1.23
CA LEU A 438 12.87 -28.28 -0.12
C LEU A 438 14.41 -28.23 -0.24
N GLU A 439 15.09 -27.79 0.81
CA GLU A 439 16.55 -27.79 0.87
C GLU A 439 17.14 -29.21 0.93
N ASN A 440 16.41 -30.17 1.52
CA ASN A 440 16.80 -31.59 1.58
C ASN A 440 16.46 -32.41 0.32
N LEU A 441 15.82 -31.78 -0.69
CA LEU A 441 15.48 -32.40 -1.99
C LEU A 441 16.55 -32.17 -3.07
N HIS A 442 17.61 -31.43 -2.75
CA HIS A 442 18.83 -31.23 -3.55
C HIS A 442 20.02 -31.96 -2.90
#